data_AF-A0A3D1JM56-F1
#
_entry.id   AF-A0A3D1JM56-F1
#
_cell.length_a   1.000
_cell.length_b   1.000
_cell.length_c   1.000
_cell.angle_alpha   90.00
_cell.angle_beta   90.00
_cell.angle_gamma   90.00
#
_symmetry.space_group_name_H-M   'P 1'
#
loop_
_entity.id
_entity.type
_entity.pdbx_description
1 polymer ?
#
loop_
_entity_poly.entity_id
_entity_poly.type
_entity_poly.pdbx_seq_one_letter_code
_entity_poly.pdbx_strand_id
1 'polypeptide(L)'
;MKSRLLMTLACATFALPALANDVTYRKDIQPLIKAQCSECHGSDSPTLAEFLLDQEKYKKDKLGPRLDSYADLLQLIGWPDTGAFMRRLDDGSSTADKKPGNMYKELGSNDAERAANLQRIKAWVGEGGWNLNRWSARGDVPAITKEQLDKLKLKY
;
A
#
# COMPACT_ATOMS: atom_id res chain seq x y z
N MET A 1 63.49 5.07 6.51
CA MET A 1 63.07 5.80 5.28
C MET A 1 62.42 4.77 4.36
N LYS A 2 61.15 4.78 3.96
CA LYS A 2 60.12 5.82 3.81
C LYS A 2 58.75 5.17 4.06
N SER A 3 57.92 5.86 4.85
CA SER A 3 56.49 5.59 4.98
C SER A 3 55.80 5.76 3.61
N ARG A 4 54.91 4.85 3.23
CA ARG A 4 53.95 5.09 2.14
C ARG A 4 52.54 4.96 2.72
N LEU A 5 52.03 6.13 3.09
CA LEU A 5 50.62 6.44 3.28
C LEU A 5 49.87 6.04 1.99
N LEU A 6 48.96 5.08 2.06
CA LEU A 6 47.99 4.82 1.00
C LEU A 6 46.69 5.49 1.40
N MET A 7 46.39 6.54 0.64
CA MET A 7 45.32 7.50 0.81
C MET A 7 43.97 6.83 0.51
N THR A 8 43.07 6.91 1.50
CA THR A 8 41.66 6.55 1.42
C THR A 8 40.95 7.38 0.35
N LEU A 9 40.34 6.72 -0.63
CA LEU A 9 39.33 7.34 -1.50
C LEU A 9 37.98 6.67 -1.21
N ALA A 10 37.29 7.19 -0.19
CA ALA A 10 35.90 6.83 0.08
C ALA A 10 35.02 7.52 -0.97
N CYS A 11 34.72 6.84 -2.07
CA CYS A 11 33.62 7.20 -2.96
C CYS A 11 32.30 6.97 -2.21
N ALA A 12 31.82 8.00 -1.49
CA ALA A 12 30.44 8.04 -1.03
C ALA A 12 29.53 8.28 -2.23
N THR A 13 29.14 7.20 -2.92
CA THR A 13 28.04 7.23 -3.88
C THR A 13 26.74 7.45 -3.11
N PHE A 14 26.33 8.71 -2.97
CA PHE A 14 24.95 9.03 -2.62
C PHE A 14 24.07 8.68 -3.83
N ALA A 15 23.58 7.44 -3.88
CA ALA A 15 22.46 7.09 -4.73
C ALA A 15 21.21 7.72 -4.11
N LEU A 16 20.82 8.90 -4.60
CA LEU A 16 19.49 9.44 -4.34
C LEU A 16 18.45 8.49 -4.98
N PRO A 17 17.43 8.01 -4.26
CA PRO A 17 16.40 7.17 -4.85
C PRO A 17 15.49 8.04 -5.74
N ALA A 18 15.77 8.06 -7.03
CA ALA A 18 14.94 8.72 -8.05
C ALA A 18 13.61 7.98 -8.35
N LEU A 19 13.03 7.28 -7.37
CA LEU A 19 11.80 6.51 -7.54
C LEU A 19 10.51 7.28 -7.18
N ALA A 20 10.62 8.50 -6.67
CA ALA A 20 9.48 9.18 -6.05
C ALA A 20 8.64 10.10 -6.97
N ASN A 21 9.13 10.51 -8.16
CA ASN A 21 8.47 11.63 -8.85
C ASN A 21 7.27 11.28 -9.76
N ASP A 22 7.15 10.04 -10.27
CA ASP A 22 6.18 9.74 -11.33
C ASP A 22 5.40 8.42 -11.17
N VAL A 23 5.19 7.95 -9.94
CA VAL A 23 4.31 6.78 -9.74
C VAL A 23 2.84 7.20 -9.94
N THR A 24 2.15 6.55 -10.86
CA THR A 24 0.74 6.80 -11.20
C THR A 24 -0.09 5.53 -11.15
N TYR A 25 -1.41 5.68 -11.05
CA TYR A 25 -2.30 4.52 -11.06
C TYR A 25 -2.18 3.74 -12.37
N ARG A 26 -2.33 4.39 -13.52
CA ARG A 26 -2.33 3.70 -14.82
C ARG A 26 -1.01 3.02 -15.14
N LYS A 27 0.12 3.64 -14.82
CA LYS A 27 1.44 3.12 -15.20
C LYS A 27 1.94 2.06 -14.22
N ASP A 28 1.72 2.24 -12.92
CA ASP A 28 2.48 1.51 -11.90
C ASP A 28 1.59 0.68 -10.97
N ILE A 29 0.40 1.18 -10.60
CA ILE A 29 -0.46 0.52 -9.61
C ILE A 29 -1.48 -0.41 -10.26
N GLN A 30 -2.13 0.00 -11.35
CA GLN A 30 -3.09 -0.83 -12.06
C GLN A 30 -2.46 -2.14 -12.54
N PRO A 31 -1.25 -2.18 -13.14
CA PRO A 31 -0.60 -3.44 -13.48
C PRO A 31 -0.28 -4.30 -12.26
N LEU A 32 0.10 -3.67 -11.13
CA LEU A 32 0.37 -4.37 -9.87
C LEU A 32 -0.90 -5.01 -9.30
N ILE A 33 -2.00 -4.27 -9.21
CA ILE A 33 -3.30 -4.80 -8.75
C ILE A 33 -3.79 -5.91 -9.69
N LYS A 34 -3.58 -5.75 -11.00
CA LYS A 34 -3.89 -6.78 -11.99
C LYS A 34 -3.10 -8.08 -11.74
N ALA A 35 -1.80 -7.95 -11.49
CA ALA A 35 -0.92 -9.10 -11.30
C ALA A 35 -1.08 -9.80 -9.94
N GLN A 36 -1.31 -9.02 -8.87
CA GLN A 36 -1.17 -9.49 -7.50
C GLN A 36 -2.52 -9.65 -6.75
N CYS A 37 -3.61 -9.04 -7.25
CA CYS A 37 -4.85 -8.95 -6.46
C CYS A 37 -6.10 -9.43 -7.22
N SER A 38 -6.09 -9.39 -8.55
CA SER A 38 -7.31 -9.50 -9.36
C SER A 38 -7.95 -10.88 -9.38
N GLU A 39 -7.25 -11.93 -8.92
CA GLU A 39 -7.86 -13.25 -8.75
C GLU A 39 -9.05 -13.20 -7.77
N CYS A 40 -8.94 -12.43 -6.70
CA CYS A 40 -9.98 -12.31 -5.66
C CYS A 40 -10.66 -10.92 -5.64
N HIS A 41 -10.10 -9.94 -6.35
CA HIS A 41 -10.53 -8.53 -6.35
C HIS A 41 -10.78 -7.96 -7.77
N GLY A 42 -11.01 -8.82 -8.76
CA GLY A 42 -11.19 -8.47 -10.17
C GLY A 42 -12.65 -8.16 -10.57
N SER A 43 -12.95 -8.29 -11.86
CA SER A 43 -14.27 -7.98 -12.44
C SER A 43 -15.41 -8.83 -11.90
N ASP A 44 -15.10 -10.05 -11.44
CA ASP A 44 -16.07 -10.99 -10.88
C ASP A 44 -16.31 -10.77 -9.37
N SER A 45 -15.55 -9.86 -8.76
CA SER A 45 -15.68 -9.51 -7.35
C SER A 45 -16.85 -8.54 -7.13
N PRO A 46 -17.52 -8.61 -5.96
CA PRO A 46 -18.57 -7.66 -5.57
C PRO A 46 -18.01 -6.25 -5.40
N THR A 47 -18.84 -5.22 -5.58
CA THR A 47 -18.51 -3.87 -5.12
C THR A 47 -18.24 -3.84 -3.60
N LEU A 48 -17.61 -2.77 -3.10
CA LEU A 48 -17.41 -2.63 -1.65
C LEU A 48 -18.74 -2.68 -0.87
N ALA A 49 -19.79 -2.02 -1.38
CA ALA A 49 -21.10 -2.02 -0.75
C ALA A 49 -21.71 -3.43 -0.68
N GLU A 50 -21.68 -4.18 -1.79
CA GLU A 50 -22.16 -5.56 -1.82
C GLU A 50 -21.34 -6.46 -0.89
N PHE A 51 -20.01 -6.34 -0.90
CA PHE A 51 -19.15 -7.10 0.00
C PHE A 51 -19.51 -6.85 1.47
N LEU A 52 -19.76 -5.60 1.85
CA LEU A 52 -20.11 -5.23 3.23
C LEU A 52 -21.50 -5.73 3.64
N LEU A 53 -22.44 -5.87 2.71
CA LEU A 53 -23.78 -6.40 2.97
C LEU A 53 -23.76 -7.90 3.29
N ASP A 54 -22.85 -8.67 2.69
CA ASP A 54 -22.78 -10.13 2.90
C ASP A 54 -21.33 -10.66 2.86
N GLN A 55 -20.53 -10.23 3.84
CA GLN A 55 -19.11 -10.59 3.91
C GLN A 55 -18.88 -12.10 4.01
N GLU A 56 -19.78 -12.83 4.69
CA GLU A 56 -19.61 -14.26 4.94
C GLU A 56 -19.78 -15.07 3.66
N LYS A 57 -20.76 -14.73 2.82
CA LYS A 57 -20.90 -15.31 1.47
C LYS A 57 -19.64 -15.10 0.64
N TYR A 58 -19.21 -13.85 0.48
CA TYR A 58 -18.08 -13.56 -0.42
C TYR A 58 -16.75 -14.14 0.09
N LYS A 59 -16.52 -14.16 1.41
CA LYS A 59 -15.36 -14.86 1.99
C LYS A 59 -15.40 -16.36 1.70
N LYS A 60 -16.57 -17.01 1.79
CA LYS A 60 -16.73 -18.42 1.45
C LYS A 60 -16.43 -18.69 -0.02
N ASP A 61 -16.79 -17.75 -0.88
CA ASP A 61 -16.50 -17.77 -2.33
C ASP A 61 -15.06 -17.32 -2.65
N LYS A 62 -14.26 -16.99 -1.63
CA LYS A 62 -12.88 -16.49 -1.73
C LYS A 62 -12.76 -15.16 -2.51
N LEU A 63 -13.80 -14.34 -2.48
CA LEU A 63 -13.85 -13.02 -3.09
C LEU A 63 -13.71 -11.92 -2.03
N GLY A 64 -12.99 -10.86 -2.39
CA GLY A 64 -12.99 -9.58 -1.69
C GLY A 64 -13.73 -8.50 -2.48
N PRO A 65 -13.79 -7.25 -2.00
CA PRO A 65 -14.36 -6.16 -2.77
C PRO A 65 -13.55 -5.90 -4.05
N ARG A 66 -14.20 -5.53 -5.14
CA ARG A 66 -13.58 -5.19 -6.43
C ARG A 66 -12.56 -4.06 -6.27
N LEU A 67 -11.42 -4.18 -6.95
CA LEU A 67 -10.31 -3.20 -6.95
C LEU A 67 -9.76 -2.93 -8.37
N ASP A 68 -10.42 -3.43 -9.42
CA ASP A 68 -9.92 -3.39 -10.81
C ASP A 68 -10.06 -2.02 -11.49
N SER A 69 -10.68 -1.05 -10.82
CA SER A 69 -10.76 0.35 -11.23
C SER A 69 -10.13 1.31 -10.20
N TYR A 70 -9.75 2.50 -10.66
CA TYR A 70 -9.23 3.55 -9.78
C TYR A 70 -10.26 3.93 -8.70
N ALA A 71 -11.52 4.10 -9.10
CA ALA A 71 -12.59 4.50 -8.20
C ALA A 71 -12.87 3.43 -7.13
N ASP A 72 -12.83 2.14 -7.50
CA ASP A 72 -13.03 1.05 -6.55
C ASP A 72 -11.87 0.95 -5.54
N LEU A 73 -10.64 1.10 -6.02
CA LEU A 73 -9.46 1.10 -5.14
C LEU A 73 -9.49 2.28 -4.15
N LEU A 74 -9.88 3.47 -4.60
CA LEU A 74 -9.93 4.66 -3.75
C LEU A 74 -10.92 4.55 -2.59
N GLN A 75 -11.96 3.72 -2.71
CA GLN A 75 -12.94 3.50 -1.65
C GLN A 75 -12.33 2.91 -0.36
N LEU A 76 -11.23 2.16 -0.49
CA LEU A 76 -10.49 1.57 0.62
C LEU A 76 -9.32 2.43 1.12
N ILE A 77 -9.05 3.55 0.43
CA ILE A 77 -7.95 4.47 0.75
C ILE A 77 -8.52 5.72 1.42
N GLY A 78 -9.42 6.43 0.73
CA GLY A 78 -9.97 7.72 1.14
C GLY A 78 -11.28 7.59 1.90
N TRP A 79 -12.35 7.17 1.23
CA TRP A 79 -13.70 7.00 1.79
C TRP A 79 -14.51 6.05 0.89
N PRO A 80 -15.34 5.14 1.41
CA PRO A 80 -15.83 5.06 2.79
C PRO A 80 -14.99 4.23 3.78
N ASP A 81 -14.16 3.30 3.33
CA ASP A 81 -13.36 2.44 4.24
C ASP A 81 -11.93 2.95 4.37
N THR A 82 -11.78 4.16 4.89
CA THR A 82 -10.50 4.86 5.00
C THR A 82 -9.41 4.01 5.67
N GLY A 83 -8.23 4.02 5.06
CA GLY A 83 -7.05 3.32 5.56
C GLY A 83 -7.14 1.80 5.47
N ALA A 84 -8.20 1.21 4.91
CA ALA A 84 -8.35 -0.24 4.81
C ALA A 84 -7.27 -0.85 3.92
N PHE A 85 -7.03 -0.26 2.75
CA PHE A 85 -5.98 -0.69 1.85
C PHE A 85 -4.61 -0.69 2.55
N MET A 86 -4.30 0.40 3.26
CA MET A 86 -3.05 0.55 4.03
C MET A 86 -2.92 -0.52 5.11
N ARG A 87 -3.96 -0.73 5.94
CA ARG A 87 -3.93 -1.74 7.03
C ARG A 87 -3.76 -3.17 6.51
N ARG A 88 -4.29 -3.48 5.33
CA ARG A 88 -4.23 -4.84 4.77
C ARG A 88 -2.88 -5.14 4.14
N LEU A 89 -2.19 -4.10 3.64
CA LEU A 89 -0.91 -4.21 2.94
C LEU A 89 0.29 -3.78 3.78
N ASP A 90 0.10 -3.24 4.99
CA ASP A 90 1.21 -2.85 5.85
C ASP A 90 2.10 -4.05 6.18
N ASP A 91 3.41 -3.83 6.21
CA ASP A 91 4.41 -4.84 6.56
C ASP A 91 4.51 -5.08 8.09
N GLY A 92 3.73 -4.34 8.89
CA GLY A 92 3.75 -4.38 10.35
C GLY A 92 4.71 -3.35 10.96
N SER A 93 5.51 -2.65 10.17
CA SER A 93 6.42 -1.62 10.69
C SER A 93 5.64 -0.45 11.31
N SER A 94 4.41 -0.21 10.83
CA SER A 94 3.53 0.87 11.27
C SER A 94 2.61 0.47 12.44
N THR A 95 2.68 -0.77 12.93
CA THR A 95 1.85 -1.26 14.05
C THR A 95 2.67 -1.50 15.31
N ALA A 96 1.99 -1.49 16.46
CA ALA A 96 2.61 -1.75 17.77
C ALA A 96 2.97 -3.24 17.95
N ASP A 97 2.16 -4.14 17.40
CA ASP A 97 2.34 -5.59 17.50
C ASP A 97 3.29 -6.18 16.45
N LYS A 98 3.78 -5.35 15.53
CA LYS A 98 4.67 -5.73 14.42
C LYS A 98 4.09 -6.81 13.50
N LYS A 99 2.77 -7.00 13.49
CA LYS A 99 2.13 -7.97 12.62
C LYS A 99 1.80 -7.34 11.27
N PRO A 100 2.17 -7.97 10.15
CA PRO A 100 1.78 -7.49 8.84
C PRO A 100 0.26 -7.63 8.63
N GLY A 101 -0.26 -6.78 7.76
CA GLY A 101 -1.61 -6.92 7.23
C GLY A 101 -1.78 -8.25 6.50
N ASN A 102 -2.99 -8.80 6.52
CA ASN A 102 -3.26 -10.13 5.98
C ASN A 102 -3.10 -10.24 4.45
N MET A 103 -3.02 -9.12 3.72
CA MET A 103 -2.80 -9.07 2.27
C MET A 103 -1.38 -8.68 1.89
N TYR A 104 -0.50 -8.32 2.85
CA TYR A 104 0.91 -8.04 2.57
C TYR A 104 1.62 -9.21 1.86
N LYS A 105 1.26 -10.44 2.23
CA LYS A 105 1.77 -11.67 1.60
C LYS A 105 1.47 -11.76 0.10
N GLU A 106 0.39 -11.14 -0.37
CA GLU A 106 -0.03 -11.15 -1.77
C GLU A 106 0.73 -10.11 -2.61
N LEU A 107 1.55 -9.24 -2.00
CA LEU A 107 2.35 -8.27 -2.76
C LEU A 107 3.53 -8.89 -3.52
N GLY A 108 3.75 -10.21 -3.40
CA GLY A 108 4.83 -10.88 -4.10
C GLY A 108 5.17 -12.24 -3.53
N SER A 109 5.87 -13.03 -4.34
CA SER A 109 6.30 -14.40 -4.05
C SER A 109 7.35 -14.49 -2.93
N ASN A 110 8.10 -13.42 -2.70
CA ASN A 110 9.18 -13.36 -1.72
C ASN A 110 9.26 -11.98 -1.04
N ASP A 111 10.06 -11.88 0.03
CA ASP A 111 10.13 -10.65 0.85
C ASP A 111 10.64 -9.43 0.08
N ALA A 112 11.62 -9.62 -0.82
CA ALA A 112 12.17 -8.52 -1.61
C ALA A 112 11.11 -7.95 -2.57
N GLU A 113 10.34 -8.83 -3.21
CA GLU A 113 9.24 -8.44 -4.09
C GLU A 113 8.12 -7.72 -3.33
N ARG A 114 7.72 -8.27 -2.17
CA ARG A 114 6.69 -7.64 -1.31
C ARG A 114 7.10 -6.25 -0.85
N ALA A 115 8.34 -6.09 -0.39
CA ALA A 115 8.88 -4.81 0.04
C ALA A 115 8.94 -3.79 -1.12
N ALA A 116 9.40 -4.21 -2.30
CA ALA A 116 9.47 -3.35 -3.48
C ALA A 116 8.08 -2.89 -3.95
N ASN A 117 7.11 -3.80 -3.98
CA ASN A 117 5.73 -3.49 -4.36
C ASN A 117 5.04 -2.61 -3.31
N LEU A 118 5.26 -2.85 -2.03
CA LEU A 118 4.77 -1.97 -0.96
C LEU A 118 5.37 -0.56 -1.07
N GLN A 119 6.67 -0.43 -1.36
CA GLN A 119 7.31 0.88 -1.56
C GLN A 119 6.71 1.63 -2.76
N ARG A 120 6.46 0.94 -3.88
CA ARG A 120 5.78 1.53 -5.04
C ARG A 120 4.39 2.06 -4.67
N ILE A 121 3.62 1.28 -3.93
CA ILE A 121 2.30 1.69 -3.45
C ILE A 121 2.41 2.91 -2.51
N LYS A 122 3.31 2.88 -1.53
CA LYS A 122 3.54 4.00 -0.59
C LYS A 122 3.94 5.29 -1.34
N ALA A 123 4.78 5.17 -2.37
CA ALA A 123 5.15 6.30 -3.22
C ALA A 123 3.95 6.89 -3.98
N TRP A 124 3.04 6.06 -4.49
CA TRP A 124 1.81 6.51 -5.15
C TRP A 124 0.81 7.16 -4.18
N VAL A 125 0.64 6.56 -2.99
CA VAL A 125 -0.22 7.11 -1.94
C VAL A 125 0.26 8.49 -1.51
N GLY A 126 1.58 8.69 -1.46
CA GLY A 126 2.23 9.96 -1.17
C GLY A 126 2.90 9.99 0.20
N GLU A 127 3.91 10.85 0.33
CA GLU A 127 4.63 11.07 1.59
C GLU A 127 3.66 11.51 2.71
N GLY A 128 3.68 10.78 3.82
CA GLY A 128 2.76 10.99 4.94
C GLY A 128 1.33 10.50 4.70
N GLY A 129 1.00 10.00 3.50
CA GLY A 129 -0.32 9.46 3.16
C GLY A 129 -0.53 8.01 3.62
N TRP A 130 0.54 7.27 3.94
CA TRP A 130 0.43 5.91 4.49
C TRP A 130 -0.05 5.95 5.94
N ASN A 131 -1.36 6.03 6.12
CA ASN A 131 -2.01 6.19 7.41
C ASN A 131 -2.99 5.02 7.67
N LEU A 132 -2.88 4.40 8.85
CA LEU A 132 -3.70 3.25 9.24
C LEU A 132 -5.02 3.63 9.93
N ASN A 133 -5.23 4.92 10.21
CA ASN A 133 -6.43 5.45 10.84
C ASN A 133 -7.69 5.13 10.02
N ARG A 134 -8.83 5.21 10.68
CA ARG A 134 -10.16 4.91 10.11
C ARG A 134 -10.94 6.18 9.89
N TRP A 135 -12.04 6.10 9.13
CA TRP A 135 -12.96 7.23 9.01
C TRP A 135 -13.45 7.71 10.39
N SER A 136 -13.93 6.77 11.20
CA SER A 136 -14.25 6.97 12.61
C SER A 136 -13.40 6.06 13.48
N ALA A 137 -13.07 6.50 14.69
CA ALA A 137 -12.29 5.71 15.64
C ALA A 137 -12.96 4.35 15.91
N ARG A 138 -12.15 3.29 16.02
CA ARG A 138 -12.64 1.94 16.32
C ARG A 138 -11.59 1.13 17.07
N GLY A 139 -11.90 0.78 18.32
CA GLY A 139 -10.92 0.19 19.23
C GLY A 139 -9.75 1.14 19.40
N ASP A 140 -8.53 0.63 19.30
CA ASP A 140 -7.29 1.41 19.46
C ASP A 140 -6.88 2.17 18.18
N VAL A 141 -7.67 2.07 17.10
CA VAL A 141 -7.37 2.77 15.84
C VAL A 141 -8.10 4.12 15.82
N PRO A 142 -7.37 5.25 15.77
CA PRO A 142 -7.98 6.58 15.77
C PRO A 142 -8.79 6.89 14.50
N ALA A 143 -9.62 7.92 14.60
CA ALA A 143 -10.20 8.57 13.43
C ALA A 143 -9.10 9.33 12.65
N ILE A 144 -9.25 9.38 11.34
CA ILE A 144 -8.38 10.16 10.45
C ILE A 144 -8.78 11.63 10.50
N THR A 145 -7.80 12.53 10.42
CA THR A 145 -8.06 13.97 10.31
C THR A 145 -8.04 14.44 8.86
N LYS A 146 -8.56 15.64 8.61
CA LYS A 146 -8.51 16.27 7.29
C LYS A 146 -7.06 16.49 6.82
N GLU A 147 -6.18 16.92 7.71
CA GLU A 147 -4.77 17.17 7.43
C GLU A 147 -4.03 15.89 7.03
N GLN A 148 -4.42 14.74 7.61
CA GLN A 148 -3.91 13.44 7.24
C GLN A 148 -4.42 13.00 5.86
N LEU A 149 -5.70 13.22 5.56
CA LEU A 149 -6.26 12.96 4.24
C LEU A 149 -5.61 13.82 3.14
N ASP A 150 -5.24 15.06 3.45
CA ASP A 150 -4.59 15.99 2.50
C ASP A 150 -3.18 15.55 2.07
N LYS A 151 -2.61 14.55 2.72
CA LYS A 151 -1.33 13.94 2.31
C LYS A 151 -1.49 12.97 1.13
N LEU A 152 -2.69 12.47 0.88
CA LEU A 152 -2.96 11.57 -0.23
C LEU A 152 -2.70 12.27 -1.57
N LYS A 153 -1.91 11.63 -2.45
CA LYS A 153 -1.61 12.12 -3.81
C LYS A 153 -2.41 11.38 -4.87
N LEU A 154 -2.27 10.06 -4.91
CA LEU A 154 -3.13 9.16 -5.69
C LEU A 154 -3.25 9.56 -7.17
N LYS A 155 -2.12 9.95 -7.79
CA LYS A 155 -2.09 10.36 -9.20
C LYS A 155 -2.69 9.27 -10.10
N TYR A 156 -3.60 9.64 -11.00
CA TYR A 156 -4.21 8.70 -11.95
C TYR A 156 -3.20 8.24 -13.02
#